data_AF-A0A679GE14-F1
#
_entry.id   AF-A0A679GE14-F1
#
_cell.length_a   1.000
_cell.length_b   1.000
_cell.length_c   1.000
_cell.angle_alpha   90.00
_cell.angle_beta   90.00
_cell.angle_gamma   90.00
#
_symmetry.space_group_name_H-M   'P 1'
#
loop_
_entity.id
_entity.type
_entity.pdbx_description
1 polymer ?
#
loop_
_entity_poly.entity_id
_entity_poly.type
_entity_poly.pdbx_seq_one_letter_code
_entity_poly.pdbx_strand_id
1 'polypeptide(L)'
;MVQTRDTEEMLEQWGLWVVQGSGVPSCAVVGYRPTPMITDDEALLLDRLIARLGKRYPECGEVILRYYTSGLPLDQLSRKMGFSKEKTRGLWKAGVAWLDGALEHRREAA
;
A
#
# COMPACT_ATOMS: atom_id res chain seq x y z
N MET A 1 21.44 -3.57 13.86
CA MET A 1 20.53 -2.41 13.99
C MET A 1 19.29 -2.72 13.19
N VAL A 2 18.15 -2.98 13.84
CA VAL A 2 16.87 -3.11 13.13
C VAL A 2 16.47 -1.68 12.72
N GLN A 3 16.59 -1.36 11.44
CA GLN A 3 16.03 -0.12 10.91
C GLN A 3 14.50 -0.28 10.97
N THR A 4 13.82 0.48 11.83
CA THR A 4 12.37 0.59 11.79
C THR A 4 12.01 1.23 10.45
N ARG A 5 11.55 0.43 9.49
CA ARG A 5 11.05 0.95 8.21
C ARG A 5 9.76 1.73 8.44
N ASP A 6 9.61 2.85 7.74
CA ASP A 6 8.36 3.61 7.72
C ASP A 6 7.26 2.74 7.09
N THR A 7 6.04 2.82 7.62
CA THR A 7 4.87 2.14 7.07
C THR A 7 4.66 2.49 5.60
N GLU A 8 4.91 3.75 5.20
CA GLU A 8 4.80 4.15 3.79
C GLU A 8 5.83 3.44 2.91
N GLU A 9 7.09 3.34 3.32
CA GLU A 9 8.14 2.59 2.60
C GLU A 9 7.79 1.11 2.48
N MET A 10 7.27 0.50 3.55
CA MET A 10 6.82 -0.89 3.52
C MET A 10 5.67 -1.10 2.52
N LEU A 11 4.73 -0.15 2.44
CA LEU A 11 3.62 -0.20 1.49
C LEU A 11 4.07 0.01 0.05
N GLU A 12 5.09 0.82 -0.20
CA GLU A 12 5.71 0.95 -1.52
C GLU A 12 6.33 -0.38 -1.97
N GLN A 13 7.10 -1.04 -1.10
CA GLN A 13 7.68 -2.34 -1.43
C GLN A 13 6.62 -3.42 -1.61
N TRP A 14 5.56 -3.42 -0.78
CA TRP A 14 4.41 -4.31 -0.95
C TRP A 14 3.70 -4.09 -2.28
N GLY A 15 3.51 -2.83 -2.70
CA GLY A 15 2.92 -2.50 -3.99
C GLY A 15 3.70 -3.08 -5.17
N LEU A 16 5.04 -2.98 -5.13
CA LEU A 16 5.92 -3.61 -6.12
C LEU A 16 5.80 -5.14 -6.09
N TRP A 17 5.76 -5.75 -4.90
CA TRP A 17 5.60 -7.20 -4.73
C TRP A 17 4.28 -7.72 -5.31
N VAL A 18 3.16 -7.05 -5.04
CA VAL A 18 1.84 -7.41 -5.60
C VAL A 18 1.85 -7.33 -7.12
N VAL A 19 2.37 -6.23 -7.68
CA VAL A 19 2.41 -6.05 -9.15
C VAL A 19 3.33 -7.09 -9.79
N GLN A 20 4.49 -7.38 -9.19
CA GLN A 20 5.41 -8.41 -9.68
C GLN A 20 4.76 -9.81 -9.66
N GLY A 21 4.07 -10.16 -8.58
CA GLY A 21 3.37 -11.45 -8.43
C GLY A 21 2.13 -11.61 -9.32
N SER A 22 1.54 -10.50 -9.80
CA SER A 22 0.31 -10.52 -10.62
C SER A 22 0.48 -11.14 -12.01
N GLY A 23 1.72 -11.37 -12.46
CA GLY A 23 2.01 -11.94 -13.77
C GLY A 23 1.64 -11.04 -14.95
N VAL A 24 1.18 -9.80 -14.71
CA VAL A 24 0.87 -8.82 -15.74
C VAL A 24 2.18 -8.27 -16.31
N PRO A 25 2.57 -8.60 -17.56
CA PRO A 25 3.68 -7.94 -18.22
C PRO A 25 3.20 -6.52 -18.52
N SER A 26 3.60 -5.55 -17.71
CA SER A 26 3.15 -4.17 -17.90
C SER A 26 3.75 -3.61 -19.19
N CYS A 27 2.96 -3.52 -20.26
CA CYS A 27 3.33 -2.84 -21.51
C CYS A 27 3.49 -1.31 -21.39
N ALA A 28 3.59 -0.75 -20.18
CA ALA A 28 3.50 0.70 -19.96
C ALA A 28 4.68 1.32 -19.17
N VAL A 29 5.73 0.56 -18.85
CA VAL A 29 6.96 1.17 -18.33
C VAL A 29 8.14 0.67 -19.15
N VAL A 30 8.56 1.48 -20.12
CA VAL A 30 9.88 1.36 -20.73
C VAL A 30 10.88 1.76 -19.64
N GLY A 31 11.30 0.81 -18.80
CA GLY A 31 12.23 1.05 -17.70
C GLY A 31 12.31 -0.10 -16.69
N TYR A 32 13.48 -0.23 -16.08
CA TYR A 32 13.77 -1.15 -14.97
C TYR A 32 12.78 -0.91 -13.82
N ARG A 33 11.98 -1.92 -13.45
CA ARG A 33 11.26 -1.91 -12.17
C ARG A 33 12.20 -2.44 -11.09
N PRO A 34 12.38 -1.72 -9.96
CA PRO A 34 13.18 -2.23 -8.87
C PRO A 34 12.56 -3.50 -8.30
N THR A 35 13.41 -4.47 -7.98
CA THR A 35 13.03 -5.67 -7.23
C THR A 35 12.48 -5.24 -5.87
N PRO A 36 11.29 -5.73 -5.44
CA PRO A 36 10.74 -5.42 -4.13
C PRO A 36 11.73 -5.80 -3.03
N MET A 37 11.99 -4.88 -2.10
CA MET A 37 12.88 -5.08 -0.96
C MET A 37 12.11 -5.49 0.30
N ILE A 38 11.15 -6.40 0.15
CA ILE A 38 10.27 -6.93 1.20
C ILE A 38 10.26 -8.46 1.13
N THR A 39 10.17 -9.13 2.28
CA THR A 39 10.00 -10.59 2.33
C THR A 39 8.56 -11.00 2.02
N ASP A 40 8.35 -12.23 1.56
CA ASP A 40 7.00 -12.75 1.31
C ASP A 40 6.13 -12.73 2.58
N ASP A 41 6.70 -13.06 3.75
CA ASP A 41 5.98 -13.03 5.03
C ASP A 41 5.52 -11.62 5.41
N GLU A 42 6.39 -10.61 5.25
CA GLU A 42 6.03 -9.20 5.47
C GLU A 42 4.97 -8.73 4.47
N ALA A 43 5.09 -9.13 3.20
CA ALA A 43 4.14 -8.76 2.16
C ALA A 43 2.75 -9.39 2.41
N LEU A 44 2.70 -10.67 2.79
CA LEU A 44 1.47 -11.38 3.16
C LEU A 44 0.85 -10.82 4.44
N LEU A 45 1.67 -10.37 5.40
CA LEU A 45 1.20 -9.66 6.57
C LEU A 45 0.46 -8.37 6.18
N LEU A 46 1.09 -7.54 5.34
CA LEU A 46 0.49 -6.30 4.84
C LEU A 46 -0.79 -6.57 4.04
N ASP A 47 -0.79 -7.59 3.17
CA ASP A 47 -1.95 -7.99 2.38
C ASP A 47 -3.15 -8.31 3.29
N ARG A 48 -2.92 -9.09 4.35
CA ARG A 48 -3.94 -9.40 5.36
C ARG A 48 -4.43 -8.15 6.10
N LEU A 49 -3.53 -7.22 6.44
CA LEU A 49 -3.90 -5.99 7.13
C LEU A 49 -4.70 -5.03 6.24
N ILE A 50 -4.33 -4.90 4.96
CA ILE A 50 -5.04 -4.09 3.96
C ILE A 50 -6.42 -4.69 3.68
N ALA A 51 -6.53 -6.01 3.57
CA ALA A 51 -7.83 -6.68 3.46
C ALA A 51 -8.72 -6.40 4.69
N ARG A 52 -8.15 -6.40 5.90
CA ARG A 52 -8.87 -6.04 7.13
C ARG A 52 -9.26 -4.56 7.15
N LEU A 53 -8.39 -3.67 6.67
CA LEU A 53 -8.68 -2.25 6.50
C LEU A 53 -9.87 -2.06 5.55
N GLY A 54 -9.85 -2.68 4.36
CA GLY A 54 -10.94 -2.60 3.38
C GLY A 54 -12.27 -3.17 3.88
N LYS A 55 -12.24 -4.20 4.74
CA LYS A 55 -13.47 -4.68 5.40
C LYS A 55 -14.05 -3.69 6.40
N ARG A 56 -13.20 -2.96 7.13
CA ARG A 56 -13.63 -2.03 8.20
C ARG A 56 -13.91 -0.61 7.68
N TYR A 57 -13.12 -0.15 6.74
CA TYR A 57 -13.13 1.18 6.15
C TYR A 57 -12.93 1.06 4.62
N PRO A 58 -13.99 0.73 3.86
CA PRO A 58 -13.87 0.36 2.44
C PRO A 58 -13.16 1.40 1.57
N GLU A 59 -13.50 2.68 1.71
CA GLU A 59 -12.87 3.75 0.92
C GLU A 59 -11.38 3.92 1.26
N CYS A 60 -10.99 3.78 2.53
CA CYS A 60 -9.59 3.84 2.93
C CYS A 60 -8.80 2.67 2.35
N GLY A 61 -9.33 1.44 2.50
CA GLY A 61 -8.69 0.24 1.97
C GLY A 61 -8.52 0.31 0.45
N GLU A 62 -9.53 0.80 -0.26
CA GLU A 62 -9.48 0.98 -1.71
C GLU A 62 -8.44 2.03 -2.13
N VAL A 63 -8.35 3.16 -1.42
CA VAL A 63 -7.33 4.19 -1.69
C VAL A 63 -5.93 3.62 -1.49
N ILE A 64 -5.66 2.90 -0.39
CA ILE A 64 -4.36 2.28 -0.12
C ILE A 64 -4.01 1.25 -1.20
N LEU A 65 -4.90 0.30 -1.46
CA LEU A 65 -4.70 -0.75 -2.46
C LEU A 65 -4.36 -0.14 -3.81
N ARG A 66 -5.17 0.80 -4.31
CA ARG A 66 -4.96 1.39 -5.64
C ARG A 66 -3.73 2.30 -5.68
N TYR A 67 -3.47 3.09 -4.64
CA TYR A 67 -2.33 4.00 -4.64
C TYR A 67 -1.01 3.23 -4.80
N TYR A 68 -0.78 2.23 -3.95
CA TYR A 68 0.49 1.50 -3.93
C TYR A 68 0.65 0.50 -5.08
N THR A 69 -0.44 0.02 -5.71
CA THR A 69 -0.35 -0.95 -6.83
C THR A 69 -0.46 -0.31 -8.23
N SER A 70 -0.96 0.92 -8.36
CA SER A 70 -1.19 1.53 -9.69
C SER A 70 0.00 2.31 -10.25
N GLY A 71 0.93 2.75 -9.39
CA GLY A 71 2.02 3.66 -9.78
C GLY A 71 1.54 5.06 -10.17
N LEU A 72 0.28 5.41 -9.85
CA LEU A 72 -0.27 6.74 -10.13
C LEU A 72 0.00 7.69 -8.96
N PRO A 73 0.28 8.97 -9.23
CA PRO A 73 0.28 9.97 -8.18
C PRO A 73 -1.14 10.15 -7.61
N LEU A 74 -1.21 10.57 -6.34
CA LEU A 74 -2.47 10.62 -5.57
C LEU A 74 -3.53 11.54 -6.21
N ASP A 75 -3.11 12.56 -6.95
CA ASP A 75 -4.00 13.49 -7.65
C ASP A 75 -4.65 12.89 -8.90
N GLN A 76 -3.94 12.03 -9.63
CA GLN A 76 -4.50 11.26 -10.73
C GLN A 76 -5.41 10.15 -10.20
N LEU A 77 -5.02 9.51 -9.10
CA LEU A 77 -5.84 8.51 -8.43
C LEU A 77 -7.18 9.11 -7.98
N SER A 78 -7.18 10.31 -7.36
CA SER A 78 -8.42 10.94 -6.89
C SER A 78 -9.43 11.11 -8.03
N ARG A 79 -8.96 11.53 -9.22
CA ARG A 79 -9.79 11.67 -10.41
C ARG A 79 -10.34 10.32 -10.87
N LYS A 80 -9.51 9.28 -10.92
CA LYS A 80 -9.93 7.92 -11.30
C LYS A 80 -10.97 7.35 -10.33
N MET A 81 -10.88 7.69 -9.04
CA MET A 81 -11.83 7.24 -8.02
C MET A 81 -13.08 8.13 -7.89
N GLY A 82 -13.17 9.24 -8.64
CA GLY A 82 -14.28 10.19 -8.52
C GLY A 82 -14.29 10.97 -7.20
N PHE A 83 -13.15 11.06 -6.50
CA PHE A 83 -13.01 11.74 -5.22
C PHE A 83 -12.37 13.12 -5.38
N SER A 84 -12.65 14.02 -4.42
CA SER A 84 -11.85 15.23 -4.28
C SER A 84 -10.43 14.89 -3.84
N LYS A 85 -9.47 15.75 -4.20
CA LYS A 85 -8.06 15.60 -3.78
C LYS A 85 -7.94 15.55 -2.25
N GLU A 86 -8.72 16.39 -1.57
CA GLU A 86 -8.70 16.46 -0.11
C GLU A 86 -9.28 15.20 0.54
N LYS A 87 -10.41 14.69 0.05
CA LYS A 87 -10.99 13.42 0.52
C LYS A 87 -9.97 12.29 0.33
N THR A 88 -9.38 12.18 -0.86
CA THR A 88 -8.39 11.12 -1.18
C THR A 88 -7.18 11.19 -0.25
N ARG A 89 -6.64 12.39 -0.01
CA ARG A 89 -5.53 12.62 0.92
C ARG A 89 -5.91 12.26 2.37
N GLY A 90 -7.13 12.60 2.81
CA GLY A 90 -7.62 12.23 4.14
C GLY A 90 -7.75 10.72 4.32
N LEU A 91 -8.34 10.04 3.35
CA LEU A 91 -8.48 8.58 3.35
C LEU A 91 -7.12 7.87 3.32
N TRP A 92 -6.20 8.36 2.48
CA TRP A 92 -4.84 7.82 2.41
C TRP A 92 -4.11 7.95 3.75
N LYS A 93 -4.08 9.16 4.35
CA LYS A 93 -3.47 9.38 5.67
C LYS A 93 -4.10 8.51 6.76
N ALA A 94 -5.43 8.41 6.78
CA ALA A 94 -6.14 7.58 7.75
C ALA A 94 -5.81 6.08 7.57
N GLY A 95 -5.68 5.61 6.32
CA GLY A 95 -5.27 4.26 6.00
C GLY A 95 -3.84 3.95 6.46
N VAL A 96 -2.89 4.82 6.14
CA VAL A 96 -1.48 4.69 6.57
C VAL A 96 -1.39 4.65 8.10
N ALA A 97 -2.01 5.61 8.81
CA ALA A 97 -1.98 5.65 10.27
C ALA A 97 -2.63 4.42 10.93
N TRP A 98 -3.69 3.88 10.34
CA TRP A 98 -4.33 2.66 10.84
C TRP A 98 -3.42 1.43 10.66
N LEU A 99 -2.73 1.33 9.52
CA LEU A 99 -1.79 0.24 9.23
C LEU A 99 -0.57 0.31 10.14
N ASP A 100 -0.03 1.51 10.34
CA ASP A 100 1.09 1.76 11.24
C ASP A 100 0.79 1.28 12.66
N GLY A 101 -0.34 1.71 13.23
CA GLY A 101 -0.79 1.24 14.55
C GLY A 101 -1.07 -0.27 14.62
N ALA A 102 -1.53 -0.88 13.52
CA ALA A 102 -1.76 -2.33 13.46
C ALA A 102 -0.45 -3.14 13.37
N LEU A 103 0.58 -2.60 12.71
CA LEU A 103 1.92 -3.18 12.64
C LEU A 103 2.62 -3.06 13.99
N GLU A 104 2.53 -1.90 14.63
CA GLU A 104 3.16 -1.66 15.93
C GLU A 104 2.61 -2.60 17.01
N HIS A 105 1.28 -2.74 17.10
CA HIS A 105 0.66 -3.67 18.04
C HIS A 105 1.10 -5.13 17.85
N ARG A 106 1.47 -5.52 16.61
CA ARG A 106 2.00 -6.87 16.35
C ARG A 106 3.46 -7.02 16.73
N ARG A 107 4.27 -5.96 16.61
CA ARG A 107 5.67 -5.94 17.08
C ARG A 107 5.73 -6.08 18.59
N GLU A 108 4.81 -5.44 19.32
CA GLU A 108 4.71 -5.55 20.78
C GLU A 108 4.26 -6.94 21.26
N ALA A 109 3.54 -7.70 20.42
CA ALA A 109 2.95 -8.99 20.78
C ALA A 109 3.80 -10.22 20.37
N ALA A 110 4.91 -10.03 19.66
CA ALA A 110 5.81 -11.07 19.17
C ALA A 110 7.04 -11.23 20.08
#